data_AF-A0A8T0JXL4-F1
#
_entry.id   AF-A0A8T0JXL4-F1
#
_cell.length_a   1.000
_cell.length_b   1.000
_cell.length_c   1.000
_cell.angle_alpha   90.00
_cell.angle_beta   90.00
_cell.angle_gamma   90.00
#
_symmetry.space_group_name_H-M   'P 1'
#
loop_
_entity.id
_entity.type
_entity.pdbx_description
1 polymer ?
#
loop_
_entity_poly.entity_id
_entity_poly.type
_entity_poly.pdbx_seq_one_letter_code
_entity_poly.pdbx_strand_id
1 'polypeptide(L)'
;MSAFKAPLDPSTVLGGFSGNDYSGASAFIVTYPVNNAVDKEGNGTRKASAFKGAVSTTISSHLSSTSIFFSVLLGLSGVILVLLSVLGSVGLFSVLGVKSTLIIMEVIPFLVLAVSFA
;
A
#
# COMPACT_ATOMS: atom_id res chain seq x y z
N MET A 1 18.09 20.26 0.03
CA MET A 1 18.52 21.31 -0.93
C MET A 1 17.83 21.06 -2.26
N SER A 2 17.09 22.03 -2.79
CA SER A 2 16.44 21.92 -4.11
C SER A 2 17.50 21.77 -5.21
N ALA A 3 17.28 20.89 -6.18
CA ALA A 3 18.14 20.72 -7.35
C ALA A 3 18.30 22.01 -8.18
N PHE A 4 17.37 22.96 -8.02
CA PHE A 4 17.35 24.25 -8.72
C PHE A 4 17.87 25.43 -7.90
N LYS A 5 18.37 25.21 -6.66
CA LYS A 5 18.90 26.25 -5.74
C LYS A 5 17.97 27.45 -5.42
N ALA A 6 16.75 27.48 -5.94
CA ALA A 6 15.73 28.48 -5.62
C ALA A 6 14.99 28.09 -4.31
N PRO A 7 14.50 29.08 -3.54
CA PRO A 7 13.63 28.82 -2.39
C PRO A 7 12.34 28.14 -2.88
N LEU A 8 11.99 27.01 -2.25
CA LEU A 8 10.75 26.29 -2.51
C LEU A 8 9.79 26.57 -1.35
N ASP A 9 8.59 27.00 -1.67
CA ASP A 9 7.53 27.18 -0.68
C ASP A 9 6.98 25.80 -0.26
N PRO A 10 6.82 25.51 1.05
CA PRO A 10 6.30 24.23 1.53
C PRO A 10 4.94 23.83 0.92
N SER A 11 4.09 24.81 0.59
CA SER A 11 2.79 24.56 -0.05
C SER A 11 2.89 24.00 -1.48
N THR A 12 4.05 24.09 -2.12
CA THR A 12 4.29 23.54 -3.47
C THR A 12 4.73 22.08 -3.47
N VAL A 13 5.12 21.55 -2.30
CA VAL A 13 5.69 20.20 -2.14
C VAL A 13 4.93 19.34 -1.14
N LEU A 14 4.11 19.94 -0.27
CA LEU A 14 3.30 19.27 0.74
C LEU A 14 1.83 19.67 0.60
N GLY A 15 0.92 18.77 0.98
CA GLY A 15 -0.52 18.99 0.96
C GLY A 15 -1.23 18.37 2.17
N GLY A 16 -2.45 18.83 2.44
CA GLY A 16 -3.28 18.32 3.53
C GLY A 16 -2.80 18.70 4.93
N PHE A 17 -2.08 19.81 5.07
CA PHE A 17 -1.68 20.39 6.36
C PHE A 17 -2.60 21.57 6.72
N SER A 18 -2.67 21.93 8.00
CA SER A 18 -3.46 23.08 8.50
C SER A 18 -2.56 24.24 8.88
N GLY A 19 -2.88 25.45 8.43
CA GLY A 19 -2.11 26.66 8.73
C GLY A 19 -0.64 26.53 8.35
N ASN A 20 0.25 26.64 9.34
CA ASN A 20 1.70 26.53 9.18
C ASN A 20 2.28 25.19 9.69
N ASP A 21 1.43 24.22 10.04
CA ASP A 21 1.84 22.94 10.61
C ASP A 21 2.20 21.92 9.51
N TYR A 22 3.29 22.16 8.79
CA TYR A 22 3.73 21.32 7.67
C TYR A 22 4.10 19.88 8.06
N SER A 23 4.42 19.63 9.34
CA SER A 23 4.66 18.28 9.87
C SER A 23 3.41 17.39 9.84
N GLY A 24 2.21 18.00 9.81
CA GLY A 24 0.94 17.29 9.70
C GLY A 24 0.49 17.01 8.26
N ALA A 25 1.35 17.23 7.25
CA ALA A 25 0.98 17.00 5.86
C ALA A 25 0.64 15.53 5.58
N SER A 26 -0.52 15.30 4.96
CA SER A 26 -0.98 13.96 4.57
C SER A 26 -0.56 13.56 3.15
N ALA A 27 -0.05 14.51 2.35
CA ALA A 27 0.32 14.26 0.96
C ALA A 27 1.63 14.95 0.58
N PHE A 28 2.42 14.29 -0.25
CA PHE A 28 3.58 14.85 -0.92
C PHE A 28 3.23 15.17 -2.37
N ILE A 29 3.66 16.33 -2.85
CA ILE A 29 3.45 16.79 -4.22
C ILE A 29 4.79 16.75 -4.94
N VAL A 30 4.86 16.00 -6.04
CA VAL A 30 6.03 15.95 -6.92
C VAL A 30 5.65 16.55 -8.26
N THR A 31 6.21 17.72 -8.57
CA THR A 31 5.92 18.44 -9.82
C THR A 31 7.10 18.35 -10.77
N TYR A 32 6.85 17.84 -11.97
CA TYR A 32 7.82 17.83 -13.07
C TYR A 32 7.40 18.88 -14.11
N PRO A 33 8.02 20.08 -14.14
CA PRO A 33 7.72 21.05 -15.18
C PRO A 33 8.17 20.52 -16.54
N VAL A 34 7.28 20.60 -17.53
CA VAL A 34 7.56 20.21 -18.93
C VAL A 34 7.38 21.44 -19.82
N ASN A 35 8.34 21.70 -20.70
CA ASN A 35 8.26 22.83 -21.62
C ASN A 35 7.13 22.62 -22.64
N ASN A 36 6.20 23.57 -22.72
CA ASN A 36 5.08 23.51 -23.67
C ASN A 36 5.48 24.24 -24.97
N ALA A 37 5.68 23.48 -26.05
CA ALA A 37 6.04 24.06 -27.34
C ALA A 37 4.77 24.57 -28.07
N VAL A 38 4.85 25.77 -28.65
CA VAL A 38 3.71 26.43 -29.33
C VAL A 38 3.38 25.75 -30.67
N ASP A 39 4.39 25.10 -31.27
CA ASP A 39 4.31 24.34 -32.51
C ASP A 39 3.80 22.91 -32.25
N LYS A 40 2.57 22.60 -32.64
CA LYS A 40 1.97 21.29 -32.37
C LYS A 40 2.67 20.11 -33.06
N GLU A 41 3.41 20.36 -34.14
CA GLU A 41 4.15 19.35 -34.92
C GLU A 41 5.65 19.26 -34.59
N GLY A 42 6.13 20.07 -33.65
CA GLY A 42 7.52 20.08 -33.25
C GLY A 42 8.02 18.74 -32.68
N ASN A 43 9.34 18.54 -32.68
CA ASN A 43 9.97 17.45 -31.93
C ASN A 43 9.70 17.58 -30.41
N GLY A 44 9.54 18.82 -29.92
CA GLY A 44 9.29 19.11 -28.51
C GLY A 44 7.96 18.54 -28.00
N THR A 45 6.87 18.70 -28.75
CA THR A 45 5.53 18.21 -28.34
C THR A 45 5.47 16.68 -28.33
N ARG A 46 6.11 16.02 -29.28
CA ARG A 46 6.22 14.55 -29.34
C ARG A 46 7.01 13.98 -28.15
N LYS A 47 8.08 14.65 -27.73
CA LYS A 47 8.82 14.26 -26.51
C LYS A 47 7.98 14.45 -25.25
N ALA A 48 7.25 15.56 -25.15
CA ALA A 48 6.37 15.83 -24.01
C ALA A 48 5.21 14.82 -23.92
N SER A 49 4.59 14.44 -25.05
CA SER A 49 3.54 13.42 -25.07
C SER A 49 4.06 12.02 -24.77
N ALA A 50 5.24 11.65 -25.29
CA ALA A 50 5.91 10.39 -24.96
C ALA A 50 6.27 10.32 -23.47
N PHE A 51 6.80 11.40 -22.90
CA PHE A 51 7.08 11.49 -21.46
C PHE A 51 5.79 11.31 -20.63
N LYS A 52 4.70 12.00 -20.99
CA LYS A 52 3.41 11.85 -20.31
C LYS A 52 2.93 10.39 -20.34
N GLY A 53 3.01 9.72 -21.49
CA GLY A 53 2.64 8.32 -21.65
C GLY A 53 3.51 7.37 -20.82
N ALA A 54 4.83 7.57 -20.84
CA ALA A 54 5.78 6.80 -20.04
C ALA A 54 5.50 6.95 -18.54
N VAL A 55 5.35 8.19 -18.06
CA VAL A 55 5.04 8.48 -16.65
C VAL A 55 3.74 7.81 -16.22
N SER A 56 2.67 7.94 -17.01
CA SER A 56 1.39 7.30 -16.69
C SER A 56 1.51 5.77 -16.61
N THR A 57 2.25 5.16 -17.54
CA THR A 57 2.41 3.71 -17.60
C THR A 57 3.24 3.19 -16.42
N THR A 58 4.32 3.88 -16.09
CA THR A 58 5.20 3.55 -14.95
C THR A 58 4.47 3.70 -13.62
N ILE A 59 3.68 4.75 -13.44
CA ILE A 59 2.90 4.94 -12.20
C ILE A 59 1.84 3.85 -12.05
N SER A 60 1.05 3.60 -13.10
CA SER A 60 0.00 2.58 -13.05
C SER A 60 0.54 1.18 -12.79
N SER A 61 1.68 0.81 -13.40
CA SER A 61 2.29 -0.51 -13.17
C SER A 61 2.84 -0.65 -11.75
N HIS A 62 3.43 0.39 -11.19
CA HIS A 62 3.95 0.38 -9.83
C HIS A 62 2.84 0.30 -8.77
N LEU A 63 1.75 1.07 -8.96
CA LEU A 63 0.59 1.05 -8.05
C LEU A 63 -0.15 -0.29 -8.09
N SER A 64 -0.30 -0.89 -9.28
CA SER A 64 -0.95 -2.20 -9.41
C SER A 64 -0.13 -3.31 -8.74
N SER A 65 1.18 -3.34 -9.00
CA SER A 65 2.08 -4.34 -8.43
C SER A 65 2.10 -4.33 -6.90
N THR A 66 2.14 -3.13 -6.29
CA THR A 66 2.15 -2.99 -4.83
C THR A 66 0.81 -3.35 -4.20
N SER A 67 -0.32 -2.94 -4.80
CA SER A 67 -1.65 -3.27 -4.28
C SER A 67 -1.90 -4.77 -4.22
N ILE A 68 -1.54 -5.51 -5.27
CA ILE A 68 -1.73 -6.97 -5.32
C ILE A 68 -0.89 -7.66 -4.24
N PHE A 69 0.36 -7.21 -4.05
CA PHE A 69 1.25 -7.75 -3.02
C PHE A 69 0.66 -7.62 -1.61
N PHE A 70 0.10 -6.44 -1.28
CA PHE A 70 -0.54 -6.23 0.03
C PHE A 70 -1.77 -7.10 0.22
N SER A 71 -2.66 -7.21 -0.76
CA SER A 71 -3.86 -8.07 -0.66
C SER A 71 -3.50 -9.54 -0.42
N VAL A 72 -2.48 -10.06 -1.10
CA VAL A 72 -2.00 -11.44 -0.91
C VAL A 72 -1.39 -11.62 0.49
N LEU A 73 -0.56 -10.68 0.94
CA LEU A 73 0.09 -10.76 2.24
C LEU A 73 -0.91 -10.67 3.41
N LEU A 74 -1.93 -9.81 3.30
CA LEU A 74 -3.00 -9.73 4.31
C LEU A 74 -3.80 -11.03 4.38
N GLY A 75 -4.12 -11.62 3.22
CA GLY A 75 -4.79 -12.93 3.16
C GLY A 75 -3.96 -14.04 3.80
N LEU A 76 -2.67 -14.14 3.45
CA LEU A 76 -1.77 -15.13 4.03
C LEU A 76 -1.56 -14.94 5.53
N SER A 77 -1.43 -13.68 5.98
CA SER A 77 -1.25 -13.37 7.40
C SER A 77 -2.46 -13.78 8.23
N GLY A 78 -3.68 -13.66 7.69
CA GLY A 78 -4.89 -14.14 8.38
C GLY A 78 -4.85 -15.64 8.65
N VAL A 79 -4.48 -16.44 7.64
CA VAL A 79 -4.35 -17.90 7.79
C VAL A 79 -3.25 -18.27 8.78
N ILE A 80 -2.09 -17.60 8.72
CA ILE A 80 -0.98 -17.83 9.65
C ILE A 80 -1.39 -17.51 11.09
N LEU A 81 -2.12 -16.42 11.32
CA LEU A 81 -2.60 -16.05 12.66
C LEU A 81 -3.57 -17.09 13.23
N VAL A 82 -4.48 -17.61 12.41
CA VAL A 82 -5.40 -18.67 12.84
C VAL A 82 -4.61 -19.91 13.25
N LEU A 83 -3.64 -20.35 12.43
CA LEU A 83 -2.82 -21.53 12.74
C LEU A 83 -2.00 -21.33 14.03
N LEU A 84 -1.34 -20.18 14.21
CA LEU A 84 -0.58 -19.87 15.42
C LEU A 84 -1.45 -19.85 16.67
N SER A 85 -2.66 -19.27 16.58
CA SER A 85 -3.61 -19.24 17.68
C SER A 85 -4.06 -20.64 18.10
N VAL A 86 -4.33 -21.50 17.11
CA VAL A 86 -4.80 -22.87 17.33
C VAL A 86 -3.68 -23.75 17.92
N LEU A 87 -2.47 -23.68 17.35
CA LEU A 87 -1.27 -24.35 17.87
C LEU A 87 -0.91 -23.88 19.30
N GLY A 88 -0.99 -22.58 19.57
CA GLY A 88 -0.72 -22.01 20.89
C GLY A 88 -1.70 -22.49 21.96
N SER A 89 -3.00 -22.54 21.63
CA SER A 89 -4.02 -23.07 22.53
C SER A 89 -3.78 -24.55 22.85
N VAL A 90 -3.52 -25.38 21.83
CA VAL A 90 -3.25 -26.82 22.04
C VAL A 90 -1.95 -27.06 22.79
N GLY A 91 -0.89 -26.28 22.50
CA GLY A 91 0.38 -26.36 23.22
C GLY A 91 0.20 -26.04 24.71
N LEU A 92 -0.55 -24.99 25.06
CA LEU A 92 -0.86 -24.64 26.45
C LEU A 92 -1.71 -25.69 27.15
N PHE A 93 -2.76 -26.19 26.50
CA PHE A 93 -3.60 -27.25 27.06
C PHE A 93 -2.85 -28.58 27.23
N SER A 94 -1.83 -28.85 26.41
CA SER A 94 -0.97 -30.03 26.53
C SER A 94 -0.08 -29.98 27.78
N VAL A 95 0.36 -28.80 28.22
CA VAL A 95 1.17 -28.65 29.45
C VAL A 95 0.31 -28.83 30.71
N LEU A 96 -0.98 -28.47 30.65
CA LEU A 96 -1.91 -28.60 31.76
C LEU A 96 -2.53 -30.00 31.91
N GLY A 97 -2.14 -30.98 31.08
CA GLY A 97 -2.56 -32.38 31.21
C GLY A 97 -4.05 -32.63 30.98
N VAL A 98 -4.76 -31.67 30.39
CA VAL A 98 -6.21 -31.77 30.10
C VAL A 98 -6.38 -32.48 28.76
N LYS A 99 -7.22 -33.53 28.71
CA LYS A 99 -7.57 -34.24 27.47
C LYS A 99 -8.34 -33.29 26.54
N SER A 100 -7.61 -32.59 25.68
CA SER A 100 -8.19 -31.69 24.67
C SER A 100 -8.90 -32.53 23.62
N THR A 101 -10.23 -32.40 23.55
CA THR A 101 -11.05 -33.13 22.59
C THR A 101 -10.68 -32.66 21.19
N LEU A 102 -10.21 -33.58 20.32
CA LEU A 102 -9.86 -33.32 18.91
C LEU A 102 -10.92 -32.52 18.11
N ILE A 103 -12.15 -32.46 18.63
CA ILE A 103 -13.31 -31.74 18.11
C ILE A 103 -13.06 -30.23 17.97
N ILE A 104 -12.37 -29.59 18.93
CA ILE A 104 -12.23 -28.12 18.93
C ILE A 104 -11.20 -27.65 17.88
N MET A 105 -10.20 -28.49 17.61
CA MET A 105 -9.19 -28.27 16.58
C MET A 105 -9.77 -28.26 15.15
N GLU A 106 -10.85 -29.00 14.94
CA GLU A 106 -11.51 -29.12 13.65
C GLU A 106 -12.62 -28.07 13.48
N VAL A 107 -13.38 -27.75 14.54
CA VAL A 107 -14.56 -26.88 14.45
C VAL A 107 -14.22 -25.37 14.41
N ILE A 108 -13.11 -24.92 15.03
CA ILE A 108 -12.70 -23.51 15.01
C ILE A 108 -12.37 -23.00 13.58
N PRO A 109 -11.60 -23.73 12.75
CA PRO A 109 -11.38 -23.37 11.36
C PRO A 109 -12.67 -23.20 10.55
N PHE A 110 -13.65 -24.10 10.75
CA PHE A 110 -14.92 -24.05 10.02
C PHE A 110 -15.79 -22.86 10.44
N LEU A 111 -15.82 -22.50 11.72
CA LEU A 111 -16.54 -21.32 12.22
C LEU A 111 -15.96 -20.00 11.66
N VAL A 112 -14.63 -19.87 11.64
CA VAL A 112 -13.96 -18.68 11.11
C VAL A 112 -14.13 -18.56 9.59
N LEU A 113 -14.07 -19.68 8.86
CA LEU A 113 -14.38 -19.71 7.42
C LEU A 113 -15.83 -19.32 7.15
N ALA A 114 -16.79 -19.79 7.96
CA ALA A 114 -18.21 -19.51 7.77
C ALA A 114 -18.56 -18.03 8.01
N VAL A 115 -17.96 -17.37 9.02
CA VAL A 115 -18.21 -15.95 9.28
C VAL A 115 -17.52 -15.03 8.27
N SER A 116 -16.42 -15.48 7.65
CA SER A 116 -15.70 -14.69 6.65
C SER A 116 -16.36 -14.67 5.28
N PHE A 117 -17.43 -15.46 5.09
CA PHE A 117 -18.17 -15.59 3.82
C PHE A 117 -19.65 -15.17 3.94
N ALA A 118 -20.08 -14.68 5.11
CA ALA A 118 -21.41 -14.14 5.39
C ALA A 118 -21.37 -12.62 5.52
#